data_AF-A0A0D0W0Y6-F1
#
_entry.id   AF-A0A0D0W0Y6-F1
#
_cell.length_a   1.000
_cell.length_b   1.000
_cell.length_c   1.000
_cell.angle_alpha   90.00
_cell.angle_beta   90.00
_cell.angle_gamma   90.00
#
_symmetry.space_group_name_H-M   'P 1'
#
loop_
_entity.id
_entity.type
_entity.pdbx_description
1 polymer ?
#
loop_
_entity_poly.entity_id
_entity_poly.type
_entity_poly.pdbx_seq_one_letter_code
_entity_poly.pdbx_strand_id
1 'polypeptide(L)'
;MRGRQFRLFTPVRRERLRLPTSLPEFAALRHEANLSDSPLAVAAELGGHWSEHNLAAITHVAACNFRCPYCYVDFAHLSGVDSFVATAAAVVDEFVLLRQSLQASGRGLSLLRLSGGEPLLAPALVLGVLRELRRRELLGSTVLKVESNVSALPYAWRESAVRLTADDTAELPRVKLHTTLHFPPGARLWPAIRNGVEFAVGLGFDVYPAVGANDWSVADLERLHGELAAISPGLPARLAVRPFHLDYPVLADRRLLPRPREVDAPSVLWEKILLRRSGARYLERPRHLVPLT
;
A
#
# COMPACT_ATOMS: atom_id res chain seq x y z
N MET A 1 26.08 -5.46 10.53
CA MET A 1 25.29 -4.44 11.25
C MET A 1 23.81 -4.77 11.12
N ARG A 2 23.04 -4.86 12.21
CA ARG A 2 21.57 -4.81 12.11
C ARG A 2 21.21 -3.34 11.88
N GLY A 3 20.86 -2.96 10.65
CA GLY A 3 20.34 -1.63 10.36
C GLY A 3 19.11 -1.39 11.24
N ARG A 4 19.14 -0.31 12.03
CA ARG A 4 18.11 -0.06 13.05
C ARG A 4 16.81 0.41 12.41
N GLN A 5 16.85 0.92 11.18
CA GLN A 5 15.71 1.56 10.52
C GLN A 5 14.92 0.64 9.60
N PHE A 6 15.46 -0.52 9.22
CA PHE A 6 14.87 -1.36 8.18
C PHE A 6 14.60 -2.80 8.61
N ARG A 7 13.39 -3.27 8.28
CA ARG A 7 13.05 -4.69 8.21
C ARG A 7 13.04 -5.13 6.75
N LEU A 8 13.77 -6.20 6.44
CA LEU A 8 13.68 -6.85 5.13
C LEU A 8 12.38 -7.64 5.03
N PHE A 9 11.70 -7.49 3.91
CA PHE A 9 10.43 -8.13 3.65
C PHE A 9 10.40 -8.68 2.23
N THR A 10 9.83 -9.88 2.09
CA THR A 10 9.56 -10.49 0.77
C THR A 10 8.06 -10.38 0.53
N PRO A 11 7.61 -9.51 -0.40
CA PRO A 11 6.19 -9.33 -0.68
C PRO A 11 5.48 -10.62 -1.07
N VAL A 12 5.95 -11.27 -2.13
CA VAL A 12 5.39 -12.52 -2.65
C VAL A 12 6.01 -13.70 -1.90
N ARG A 13 5.17 -14.47 -1.21
CA ARG A 13 5.53 -15.72 -0.51
C ARG A 13 4.38 -16.71 -0.65
N ARG A 14 4.63 -17.81 -1.35
CA ARG A 14 3.60 -18.81 -1.68
C ARG A 14 3.05 -19.49 -0.44
N GLU A 15 3.92 -19.84 0.50
CA GLU A 15 3.56 -20.47 1.76
C GLU A 15 2.73 -19.58 2.70
N ARG A 16 2.65 -18.26 2.43
CA ARG A 16 1.83 -17.30 3.16
C ARG A 16 0.63 -16.79 2.33
N LEU A 17 0.34 -17.40 1.18
CA LEU A 17 -0.68 -16.95 0.22
C LEU A 17 -0.63 -15.45 -0.08
N ARG A 18 0.59 -14.89 -0.16
CA ARG A 18 0.82 -13.53 -0.68
C ARG A 18 1.30 -13.67 -2.10
N LEU A 19 0.39 -13.49 -3.05
CA LEU A 19 0.64 -13.81 -4.44
C LEU A 19 0.28 -12.62 -5.35
N PRO A 20 0.97 -12.45 -6.48
CA PRO A 20 0.58 -11.49 -7.50
C PRO A 20 -0.58 -12.09 -8.31
N THR A 21 -1.77 -12.17 -7.71
CA THR A 21 -2.95 -12.86 -8.28
C THR A 21 -3.52 -12.20 -9.55
N SER A 22 -2.92 -11.09 -10.00
CA SER A 22 -3.17 -10.51 -11.33
C SER A 22 -2.42 -11.22 -12.45
N LEU A 23 -1.46 -12.09 -12.13
CA LEU A 23 -0.78 -12.92 -13.12
C LEU A 23 -1.60 -14.18 -13.41
N PRO A 24 -1.67 -14.64 -14.68
CA PRO A 24 -2.44 -15.82 -15.07
C PRO A 24 -2.17 -17.06 -14.21
N GLU A 25 -0.91 -17.31 -13.84
CA GLU A 25 -0.50 -18.48 -13.05
C GLU A 25 -1.01 -18.47 -11.60
N PHE A 26 -1.44 -17.32 -11.08
CA PHE A 26 -1.98 -17.19 -9.72
C PHE A 26 -3.46 -16.80 -9.70
N ALA A 27 -4.08 -16.58 -10.87
CA ALA A 27 -5.44 -16.05 -10.99
C ALA A 27 -6.50 -16.97 -10.37
N ALA A 28 -6.27 -18.30 -10.37
CA ALA A 28 -7.16 -19.27 -9.74
C ALA A 28 -7.21 -19.14 -8.21
N LEU A 29 -6.17 -18.59 -7.58
CA LEU A 29 -6.06 -18.45 -6.12
C LEU A 29 -6.58 -17.10 -5.62
N ARG A 30 -7.16 -16.26 -6.48
CA ARG A 30 -7.60 -14.89 -6.12
C ARG A 30 -8.69 -14.83 -5.05
N HIS A 31 -9.42 -15.93 -4.84
CA HIS A 31 -10.46 -16.03 -3.83
C HIS A 31 -9.90 -16.27 -2.42
N GLU A 32 -8.65 -16.74 -2.30
CA GLU A 32 -8.00 -17.07 -1.02
C GLU A 32 -6.68 -16.33 -0.77
N ALA A 33 -5.97 -15.92 -1.82
CA ALA A 33 -4.67 -15.27 -1.70
C ALA A 33 -4.79 -13.75 -1.54
N ASN A 34 -3.92 -13.20 -0.69
CA ASN A 34 -3.75 -11.76 -0.54
C ASN A 34 -2.99 -11.21 -1.75
N LEU A 35 -3.62 -10.28 -2.49
CA LEU A 35 -2.97 -9.59 -3.61
C LEU A 35 -1.72 -8.84 -3.13
N SER A 36 -0.56 -9.30 -3.61
CA SER A 36 0.77 -8.74 -3.34
C SER A 36 1.44 -8.32 -4.66
N ASP A 37 1.04 -7.17 -5.18
CA ASP A 37 1.47 -6.65 -6.48
C ASP A 37 2.62 -5.62 -6.40
N SER A 38 3.20 -5.38 -5.22
CA SER A 38 4.32 -4.43 -5.10
C SER A 38 5.49 -4.76 -6.03
N PRO A 39 5.97 -6.02 -6.16
CA PRO A 39 7.04 -6.33 -7.10
C PRO A 39 6.64 -6.14 -8.58
N LEU A 40 5.36 -6.30 -8.91
CA LEU A 40 4.85 -6.02 -10.25
C LEU A 40 4.87 -4.52 -10.56
N ALA A 41 4.44 -3.69 -9.61
CA ALA A 41 4.49 -2.24 -9.76
C ALA A 41 5.93 -1.75 -9.92
N VAL A 42 6.90 -2.36 -9.22
CA VAL A 42 8.32 -2.06 -9.38
C VAL A 42 8.83 -2.48 -10.75
N ALA A 43 8.53 -3.70 -11.19
CA ALA A 43 8.94 -4.19 -12.51
C ALA A 43 8.34 -3.36 -13.66
N ALA A 44 7.10 -2.88 -13.51
CA ALA A 44 6.48 -2.01 -14.50
C ALA A 44 7.15 -0.63 -14.60
N GLU A 45 7.71 -0.13 -13.50
CA GLU A 45 8.38 1.18 -13.47
C GLU A 45 9.87 1.09 -13.83
N LEU A 46 10.56 0.04 -13.40
CA LEU A 46 12.02 -0.11 -13.56
C LEU A 46 12.43 -1.12 -14.64
N GLY A 47 11.47 -1.83 -15.24
CA GLY A 47 11.72 -2.97 -16.11
C GLY A 47 12.05 -4.26 -15.33
N GLY A 48 12.30 -5.34 -16.06
CA GLY A 48 12.67 -6.64 -15.47
C GLY A 48 11.47 -7.53 -15.12
N HIS A 49 11.75 -8.66 -14.48
CA HIS A 49 10.73 -9.61 -14.03
C HIS A 49 10.38 -9.37 -12.56
N TRP A 50 9.10 -9.52 -12.17
CA TRP A 50 8.64 -9.21 -10.81
C TRP A 50 9.43 -9.91 -9.70
N SER A 51 9.94 -11.13 -9.97
CA SER A 51 10.72 -11.90 -8.99
C SER A 51 12.05 -11.25 -8.64
N GLU A 52 12.63 -10.46 -9.55
CA GLU A 52 13.86 -9.69 -9.35
C GLU A 52 13.65 -8.54 -8.35
N HIS A 53 12.39 -8.11 -8.19
CA HIS A 53 11.96 -7.02 -7.31
C HIS A 53 11.22 -7.51 -6.07
N ASN A 54 11.31 -8.80 -5.74
CA ASN A 54 10.58 -9.41 -4.62
C ASN A 54 11.27 -9.21 -3.25
N LEU A 55 11.94 -8.07 -3.06
CA LEU A 55 12.55 -7.68 -1.80
C LEU A 55 12.27 -6.19 -1.52
N ALA A 56 11.82 -5.91 -0.31
CA ALA A 56 11.52 -4.57 0.17
C ALA A 56 12.28 -4.27 1.45
N ALA A 57 12.75 -3.04 1.58
CA ALA A 57 13.24 -2.47 2.82
C ALA A 57 12.11 -1.64 3.42
N ILE A 58 11.67 -2.04 4.61
CA ILE A 58 10.54 -1.39 5.30
C ILE A 58 11.06 -0.54 6.46
N THR A 59 10.82 0.77 6.41
CA THR A 59 10.90 1.66 7.58
C THR A 59 9.54 1.75 8.24
N HIS A 60 9.49 1.55 9.55
CA HIS A 60 8.27 1.75 10.33
C HIS A 60 8.26 3.12 10.99
N VAL A 61 7.17 3.86 10.81
CA VAL A 61 6.87 5.04 11.62
C VAL A 61 6.34 4.56 12.97
N ALA A 62 7.07 4.86 14.04
CA ALA A 62 6.77 4.43 15.41
C ALA A 62 5.76 5.35 16.12
N ALA A 63 4.70 5.76 15.40
CA ALA A 63 3.64 6.62 15.92
C ALA A 63 2.32 6.34 15.20
N CYS A 64 1.28 5.98 15.96
CA CYS A 64 -0.08 5.84 15.46
C CYS A 64 -1.11 5.90 16.60
N ASN A 65 -2.05 6.82 16.51
CA ASN A 65 -3.19 6.90 17.43
C ASN A 65 -4.41 6.10 16.94
N PHE A 66 -4.35 5.49 15.76
CA PHE A 66 -5.40 4.59 15.29
C PHE A 66 -5.37 3.26 16.04
N ARG A 67 -6.56 2.68 16.24
CA ARG A 67 -6.76 1.34 16.81
C ARG A 67 -7.51 0.47 15.81
N CYS A 68 -6.89 0.31 14.65
CA CYS A 68 -7.44 -0.40 13.53
C CYS A 68 -7.61 -1.91 13.84
N PRO A 69 -8.76 -2.52 13.50
CA PRO A 69 -9.00 -3.95 13.76
C PRO A 69 -8.14 -4.90 12.89
N TYR A 70 -7.33 -4.33 12.00
CA TYR A 70 -6.38 -5.02 11.11
C TYR A 70 -4.93 -4.58 11.37
N CYS A 71 -4.66 -3.82 12.44
CA CYS A 71 -3.32 -3.35 12.73
C CYS A 71 -2.43 -4.56 13.05
N TYR A 72 -1.34 -4.71 12.30
CA TYR A 72 -0.34 -5.76 12.53
C TYR A 72 0.88 -5.27 13.32
N VAL A 73 0.91 -3.97 13.64
CA VAL A 73 2.02 -3.32 14.32
C VAL A 73 1.80 -3.45 15.82
N ASP A 74 2.86 -3.83 16.53
CA ASP A 74 2.85 -3.94 17.98
C ASP A 74 2.49 -2.59 18.63
N PHE A 75 1.57 -2.58 19.59
CA PHE A 75 1.16 -1.35 20.27
C PHE A 75 2.29 -0.69 21.05
N ALA A 76 3.27 -1.44 21.56
CA ALA A 76 4.47 -0.87 22.19
C ALA A 76 5.32 -0.08 21.18
N HIS A 77 5.36 -0.55 19.93
CA HIS A 77 6.00 0.19 18.85
C HIS A 77 5.22 1.45 18.48
N LEU A 78 3.88 1.38 18.47
CA LEU A 78 3.03 2.55 18.19
C LEU A 78 3.03 3.60 19.30
N SER A 79 3.37 3.23 20.54
CA SER A 79 3.60 4.15 21.65
C SER A 79 5.03 4.70 21.69
N GLY A 80 5.86 4.35 20.71
CA GLY A 80 7.22 4.89 20.55
C GLY A 80 8.26 4.32 21.53
N VAL A 81 7.98 3.20 22.20
CA VAL A 81 8.87 2.62 23.22
C VAL A 81 10.24 2.25 22.64
N ASP A 82 10.27 1.76 21.41
CA ASP A 82 11.49 1.40 20.66
C ASP A 82 11.77 2.39 19.51
N SER A 83 11.24 3.62 19.60
CA SER A 83 11.41 4.64 18.57
C SER A 83 12.76 5.34 18.61
N PHE A 84 13.16 5.88 17.46
CA PHE A 84 14.25 6.83 17.33
C PHE A 84 13.82 7.89 16.31
N VAL A 85 14.48 9.05 16.34
CA VAL A 85 14.26 10.11 15.36
C VAL A 85 15.24 9.92 14.21
N ALA A 86 14.73 9.91 12.97
CA ALA A 86 15.55 9.92 11.77
C ALA A 86 15.08 11.00 10.81
N THR A 87 16.05 11.63 10.13
CA THR A 87 15.79 12.51 9.01
C THR A 87 15.54 11.67 7.75
N ALA A 88 14.92 12.27 6.73
CA ALA A 88 14.79 11.62 5.43
C ALA A 88 16.14 11.19 4.83
N ALA A 89 17.19 11.99 5.01
CA ALA A 89 18.54 11.64 4.55
C ALA A 89 19.05 10.39 5.24
N ALA A 90 18.88 10.26 6.56
CA ALA A 90 19.29 9.09 7.31
C ALA A 90 18.54 7.81 6.87
N VAL A 91 17.25 7.93 6.54
CA VAL A 91 16.45 6.82 5.98
C VAL A 91 17.03 6.37 4.64
N VAL A 92 17.37 7.31 3.74
CA VAL A 92 17.93 6.98 2.43
C VAL A 92 19.38 6.46 2.56
N ASP A 93 20.18 6.97 3.49
CA ASP A 93 21.53 6.46 3.79
C ASP A 93 21.50 4.98 4.19
N GLU A 94 20.65 4.63 5.17
CA GLU A 94 20.52 3.24 5.59
C GLU A 94 19.95 2.34 4.48
N PHE A 95 19.06 2.85 3.63
CA PHE A 95 18.55 2.11 2.47
C PHE A 95 19.67 1.79 1.47
N VAL A 96 20.52 2.77 1.17
CA VAL A 96 21.66 2.59 0.25
C VAL A 96 22.67 1.58 0.82
N LEU A 97 23.02 1.70 2.11
CA LEU A 97 23.92 0.75 2.78
C LEU A 97 23.37 -0.69 2.74
N LEU A 98 22.07 -0.84 3.02
CA LEU A 98 21.40 -2.14 2.95
C LEU A 98 21.39 -2.70 1.52
N ARG A 99 21.10 -1.86 0.52
CA ARG A 99 21.13 -2.22 -0.89
C ARG A 99 22.50 -2.71 -1.33
N GLN A 100 23.57 -1.99 -0.98
CA GLN A 100 24.95 -2.38 -1.28
C GLN A 100 25.32 -3.73 -0.64
N SER A 101 24.96 -3.93 0.63
CA SER A 101 25.19 -5.19 1.34
C SER A 101 24.46 -6.38 0.68
N LEU A 102 23.26 -6.17 0.15
CA LEU A 102 22.50 -7.22 -0.53
C LEU A 102 23.04 -7.50 -1.94
N GLN A 103 23.47 -6.46 -2.65
CA GLN A 103 24.08 -6.59 -3.98
C GLN A 103 25.36 -7.43 -3.92
N ALA A 104 26.17 -7.31 -2.86
CA ALA A 104 27.33 -8.17 -2.62
C ALA A 104 26.96 -9.67 -2.51
N SER A 105 25.70 -9.98 -2.20
CA SER A 105 25.15 -11.35 -2.16
C SER A 105 24.29 -11.71 -3.38
N GLY A 106 24.34 -10.92 -4.46
CA GLY A 106 23.58 -11.14 -5.69
C GLY A 106 22.08 -10.86 -5.58
N ARG A 107 21.65 -10.08 -4.58
CA ARG A 107 20.23 -9.79 -4.32
C ARG A 107 19.91 -8.32 -4.60
N GLY A 108 18.92 -8.08 -5.46
CA GLY A 108 18.42 -6.74 -5.75
C GLY A 108 17.52 -6.19 -4.64
N LEU A 109 17.64 -4.89 -4.37
CA LEU A 109 16.72 -4.14 -3.51
C LEU A 109 16.35 -2.83 -4.21
N SER A 110 15.11 -2.74 -4.67
CA SER A 110 14.57 -1.63 -5.47
C SER A 110 13.29 -1.03 -4.89
N LEU A 111 12.80 -1.58 -3.77
CA LEU A 111 11.58 -1.12 -3.11
C LEU A 111 11.89 -0.58 -1.72
N LEU A 112 11.75 0.74 -1.56
CA LEU A 112 11.75 1.41 -0.27
C LEU A 112 10.29 1.60 0.17
N ARG A 113 9.93 1.03 1.31
CA ARG A 113 8.56 1.07 1.84
C ARG A 113 8.51 1.83 3.16
N LEU A 114 7.72 2.89 3.20
CA LEU A 114 7.33 3.58 4.44
C LEU A 114 6.02 2.98 4.93
N SER A 115 6.03 2.37 6.11
CA SER A 115 4.90 1.63 6.68
C SER A 115 4.96 1.72 8.22
N GLY A 116 4.39 0.75 8.94
CA GLY A 116 4.32 0.76 10.40
C GLY A 116 3.07 1.48 10.88
N GLY A 117 3.22 2.49 11.73
CA GLY A 117 2.14 3.27 12.31
C GLY A 117 1.26 3.97 11.28
N GLU A 118 1.31 5.30 11.20
CA GLU A 118 0.63 6.03 10.12
C GLU A 118 1.61 7.01 9.46
N PRO A 119 2.30 6.59 8.38
CA PRO A 119 3.27 7.42 7.67
C PRO A 119 2.72 8.78 7.22
N LEU A 120 1.44 8.88 6.87
CA LEU A 120 0.84 10.13 6.43
C LEU A 120 0.41 11.07 7.57
N LEU A 121 0.65 10.71 8.84
CA LEU A 121 0.72 11.69 9.94
C LEU A 121 2.00 12.53 9.88
N ALA A 122 3.03 12.06 9.15
CA ALA A 122 4.29 12.77 8.94
C ALA A 122 4.55 12.98 7.43
N PRO A 123 3.70 13.74 6.71
CA PRO A 123 3.82 13.91 5.25
C PRO A 123 5.16 14.55 4.83
N ALA A 124 5.76 15.38 5.70
CA ALA A 124 7.09 15.94 5.50
C ALA A 124 8.19 14.87 5.37
N LEU A 125 8.07 13.73 6.07
CA LEU A 125 9.00 12.61 5.95
C LEU A 125 8.90 11.97 4.57
N VAL A 126 7.68 11.72 4.08
CA VAL A 126 7.44 11.11 2.76
C VAL A 126 8.07 11.98 1.66
N LEU A 127 7.79 13.28 1.67
CA LEU A 127 8.37 14.20 0.69
C LEU A 127 9.88 14.34 0.87
N GLY A 128 10.37 14.39 2.10
CA GLY A 128 11.80 14.43 2.36
C GLY A 128 12.52 13.22 1.76
N VAL A 129 11.96 12.01 1.92
CA VAL A 129 12.54 10.79 1.35
C VAL A 129 12.49 10.83 -0.19
N LEU A 130 11.38 11.26 -0.78
CA LEU A 130 11.28 11.45 -2.24
C LEU A 130 12.35 12.42 -2.76
N ARG A 131 12.51 13.57 -2.09
CA ARG A 131 13.52 14.59 -2.44
C ARG A 131 14.94 14.06 -2.30
N GLU A 132 15.23 13.27 -1.26
CA GLU A 132 16.54 12.64 -1.08
C GLU A 132 16.83 11.57 -2.13
N LEU A 133 15.84 10.77 -2.52
CA LEU A 133 15.98 9.83 -3.63
C LEU A 133 16.25 10.58 -4.95
N ARG A 134 15.56 11.70 -5.22
CA ARG A 134 15.81 12.54 -6.39
C ARG A 134 17.22 13.13 -6.37
N ARG A 135 17.60 13.77 -5.26
CA ARG A 135 18.90 14.44 -5.08
C ARG A 135 20.09 13.50 -5.31
N ARG A 136 19.90 12.21 -5.03
CA ARG A 136 20.92 11.15 -5.19
C ARG A 136 20.74 10.33 -6.48
N GLU A 137 19.86 10.77 -7.38
CA GLU A 137 19.57 10.11 -8.66
C GLU A 137 19.09 8.65 -8.52
N LEU A 138 18.44 8.32 -7.39
CA LEU A 138 17.99 6.97 -7.09
C LEU A 138 16.59 6.66 -7.64
N LEU A 139 15.84 7.66 -8.08
CA LEU A 139 14.48 7.49 -8.61
C LEU A 139 14.43 6.56 -9.83
N GLY A 140 15.47 6.56 -10.67
CA GLY A 140 15.57 5.65 -11.82
C GLY A 140 15.83 4.18 -11.45
N SER A 141 16.04 3.86 -10.16
CA SER A 141 16.31 2.49 -9.73
C SER A 141 15.64 2.10 -8.40
N THR A 142 14.77 2.97 -7.87
CA THR A 142 14.09 2.80 -6.59
C THR A 142 12.65 3.28 -6.72
N VAL A 143 11.72 2.44 -6.30
CA VAL A 143 10.31 2.81 -6.13
C VAL A 143 10.05 3.08 -4.65
N LEU A 144 9.43 4.23 -4.39
CA LEU A 144 8.96 4.60 -3.06
C LEU A 144 7.50 4.18 -2.91
N LYS A 145 7.24 3.27 -1.97
CA LYS A 145 5.90 2.86 -1.58
C LYS A 145 5.58 3.41 -0.19
N VAL A 146 4.39 3.97 -0.04
CA VAL A 146 3.86 4.43 1.25
C VAL A 146 2.59 3.65 1.56
N GLU A 147 2.46 3.17 2.79
CA GLU A 147 1.23 2.55 3.27
C GLU A 147 0.55 3.44 4.29
N SER A 148 -0.77 3.58 4.18
CA SER A 148 -1.53 4.51 5.00
C SER A 148 -2.99 4.08 5.10
N ASN A 149 -3.72 4.63 6.06
CA ASN A 149 -5.19 4.63 6.08
C ASN A 149 -5.81 5.90 5.47
N VAL A 150 -4.97 6.86 5.04
CA VAL A 150 -5.21 8.19 4.42
C VAL A 150 -6.16 9.14 5.15
N SER A 151 -6.90 8.67 6.15
CA SER A 151 -7.98 9.42 6.79
C SER A 151 -7.52 10.71 7.48
N ALA A 152 -6.27 10.75 7.95
CA ALA A 152 -5.68 11.93 8.57
C ALA A 152 -4.86 12.80 7.60
N LEU A 153 -4.65 12.38 6.35
CA LEU A 153 -3.76 13.08 5.41
C LEU A 153 -4.13 14.56 5.23
N PRO A 154 -5.40 14.95 4.97
CA PRO A 154 -5.72 16.37 4.76
C PRO A 154 -5.41 17.24 5.97
N TYR A 155 -5.63 16.71 7.18
CA TYR A 155 -5.30 17.42 8.42
C TYR A 155 -3.78 17.53 8.60
N ALA A 156 -3.06 16.40 8.56
CA ALA A 156 -1.61 16.37 8.75
C ALA A 156 -0.87 17.23 7.71
N TRP A 157 -1.39 17.27 6.47
CA TRP A 157 -0.83 18.11 5.42
C TRP A 157 -0.94 19.60 5.74
N ARG A 158 -2.09 20.06 6.24
CA ARG A 158 -2.27 21.46 6.65
C ARG A 158 -1.39 21.82 7.85
N GLU A 159 -1.38 20.98 8.88
CA GLU A 159 -0.62 21.22 10.11
C GLU A 159 0.89 21.17 9.91
N SER A 160 1.37 20.31 9.01
CA SER A 160 2.81 20.19 8.74
C SER A 160 3.42 21.40 8.00
N ALA A 161 2.60 22.36 7.57
CA ALA A 161 2.99 23.50 6.73
C ALA A 161 3.80 23.11 5.47
N VAL A 162 3.70 21.85 5.05
CA VAL A 162 4.36 21.35 3.84
C VAL A 162 3.86 22.12 2.63
N ARG A 163 4.80 22.50 1.77
CA ARG A 163 4.54 23.11 0.47
C ARG A 163 5.25 22.27 -0.59
N LEU A 164 4.52 21.92 -1.65
CA LEU A 164 5.08 21.28 -2.82
C LEU A 164 5.81 22.32 -3.66
N THR A 165 7.03 22.00 -4.06
CA THR A 165 7.68 22.71 -5.18
C THR A 165 7.14 22.16 -6.50
N ALA A 166 7.42 22.84 -7.62
CA ALA A 166 7.10 22.32 -8.95
C ALA A 166 7.71 20.92 -9.18
N ASP A 167 8.96 20.72 -8.75
CA ASP A 167 9.63 19.42 -8.84
C ASP A 167 8.94 18.36 -7.98
N ASP A 168 8.42 18.70 -6.81
CA ASP A 168 7.69 17.72 -5.99
C ASP A 168 6.39 17.32 -6.67
N THR A 169 5.65 18.27 -7.26
CA THR A 169 4.42 18.00 -8.02
C THR A 169 4.69 17.08 -9.21
N ALA A 170 5.80 17.28 -9.92
CA ALA A 170 6.19 16.44 -11.05
C ALA A 170 6.55 15.00 -10.64
N GLU A 171 7.13 14.83 -9.45
CA GLU A 171 7.65 13.54 -8.96
C GLU A 171 6.67 12.77 -8.08
N LEU A 172 5.64 13.42 -7.53
CA LEU A 172 4.66 12.78 -6.65
C LEU A 172 3.97 11.54 -7.27
N PRO A 173 3.69 11.49 -8.59
CA PRO A 173 3.18 10.28 -9.24
C PRO A 173 4.11 9.05 -9.14
N ARG A 174 5.37 9.23 -8.76
CA ARG A 174 6.31 8.11 -8.51
C ARG A 174 6.11 7.49 -7.12
N VAL A 175 5.37 8.15 -6.22
CA VAL A 175 5.06 7.61 -4.89
C VAL A 175 3.83 6.71 -4.98
N LYS A 176 4.05 5.40 -4.80
CA LYS A 176 2.99 4.39 -4.78
C LYS A 176 2.29 4.42 -3.43
N LEU A 177 1.16 5.12 -3.33
CA LEU A 177 0.38 5.24 -2.09
C LEU A 177 -0.63 4.10 -1.97
N HIS A 178 -0.28 3.10 -1.18
CA HIS A 178 -1.19 2.00 -0.86
C HIS A 178 -2.05 2.35 0.36
N THR A 179 -3.34 2.57 0.13
CA THR A 179 -4.27 2.95 1.19
C THR A 179 -5.16 1.79 1.63
N THR A 180 -5.28 1.55 2.94
CA THR A 180 -6.23 0.56 3.48
C THR A 180 -7.53 1.23 3.89
N LEU A 181 -8.59 0.94 3.14
CA LEU A 181 -9.96 1.38 3.39
C LEU A 181 -10.56 0.45 4.45
N HIS A 182 -10.68 0.94 5.66
CA HIS A 182 -10.94 0.09 6.83
C HIS A 182 -12.36 0.16 7.36
N PHE A 183 -13.17 1.08 6.83
CA PHE A 183 -14.59 1.16 7.11
C PHE A 183 -15.36 1.16 5.79
N PRO A 184 -16.52 0.48 5.74
CA PRO A 184 -17.37 0.50 4.56
C PRO A 184 -17.99 1.89 4.37
N PRO A 185 -18.47 2.24 3.16
CA PRO A 185 -18.96 3.60 2.92
C PRO A 185 -20.19 4.04 3.74
N GLY A 186 -20.91 3.11 4.35
CA GLY A 186 -21.99 3.43 5.30
C GLY A 186 -21.53 3.78 6.72
N ALA A 187 -20.26 3.60 7.06
CA ALA A 187 -19.76 3.82 8.41
C ALA A 187 -19.52 5.30 8.71
N ARG A 188 -19.63 5.67 10.00
CA ARG A 188 -19.41 7.05 10.50
C ARG A 188 -18.08 7.66 10.06
N LEU A 189 -17.02 6.86 9.96
CA LEU A 189 -15.67 7.32 9.64
C LEU A 189 -15.34 7.30 8.14
N TRP A 190 -16.26 6.83 7.28
CA TRP A 190 -16.06 6.83 5.83
C TRP A 190 -15.74 8.21 5.23
N PRO A 191 -16.41 9.31 5.61
CA PRO A 191 -16.13 10.62 5.02
C PRO A 191 -14.66 11.04 5.16
N ALA A 192 -14.02 10.71 6.29
CA ALA A 192 -12.60 11.01 6.48
C ALA A 192 -11.69 10.20 5.55
N ILE A 193 -11.99 8.91 5.34
CA ILE A 193 -11.27 8.04 4.39
C ILE A 193 -11.44 8.57 2.97
N ARG A 194 -12.69 8.85 2.55
CA ARG A 194 -13.01 9.36 1.22
C ARG A 194 -12.25 10.67 0.93
N ASN A 195 -12.35 11.64 1.84
CA ASN A 195 -11.65 12.92 1.72
C ASN A 195 -10.13 12.73 1.67
N GLY A 196 -9.57 11.77 2.42
CA GLY A 196 -8.15 11.43 2.37
C GLY A 196 -7.70 10.86 1.02
N VAL A 197 -8.49 9.97 0.42
CA VAL A 197 -8.23 9.43 -0.92
C VAL A 197 -8.32 10.53 -1.98
N GLU A 198 -9.40 11.32 -1.96
CA GLU A 198 -9.60 12.44 -2.89
C GLU A 198 -8.45 13.46 -2.81
N PHE A 199 -8.07 13.83 -1.59
CA PHE A 199 -6.94 14.74 -1.37
C PHE A 199 -5.63 14.16 -1.88
N ALA A 200 -5.36 12.87 -1.65
CA ALA A 200 -4.14 12.23 -2.16
C ALA A 200 -4.09 12.20 -3.69
N VAL A 201 -5.21 11.89 -4.35
CA VAL A 201 -5.33 11.94 -5.82
C VAL A 201 -5.12 13.38 -6.31
N GLY A 202 -5.75 14.37 -5.65
CA GLY A 202 -5.61 15.79 -5.99
C GLY A 202 -4.19 16.34 -5.82
N LEU A 203 -3.39 15.77 -4.91
CA LEU A 203 -1.96 16.08 -4.80
C LEU A 203 -1.10 15.46 -5.91
N GLY A 204 -1.58 14.40 -6.56
CA GLY A 204 -0.85 13.68 -7.60
C GLY A 204 -0.17 12.38 -7.15
N PHE A 205 -0.53 11.82 -5.99
CA PHE A 205 -0.04 10.49 -5.60
C PHE A 205 -0.57 9.40 -6.55
N ASP A 206 0.23 8.36 -6.78
CA ASP A 206 -0.23 7.16 -7.49
C ASP A 206 -0.94 6.22 -6.50
N VAL A 207 -2.26 6.36 -6.39
CA VAL A 207 -3.07 5.75 -5.33
C VAL A 207 -3.52 4.32 -5.68
N TYR A 208 -3.35 3.41 -4.72
CA TYR A 208 -3.73 2.00 -4.77
C TYR A 208 -4.57 1.63 -3.53
N PRO A 209 -5.90 1.74 -3.61
CA PRO A 209 -6.72 1.36 -2.48
C PRO A 209 -6.72 -0.16 -2.26
N ALA A 210 -6.94 -0.57 -1.02
CA ALA A 210 -7.08 -1.95 -0.61
C ALA A 210 -8.12 -2.07 0.51
N VAL A 211 -8.88 -3.15 0.52
CA VAL A 211 -9.86 -3.46 1.56
C VAL A 211 -9.70 -4.90 2.04
N GLY A 212 -9.88 -5.09 3.35
CA GLY A 212 -10.13 -6.39 3.93
C GLY A 212 -11.61 -6.61 4.13
N ALA A 213 -12.27 -7.18 3.12
CA ALA A 213 -13.73 -7.13 3.00
C ALA A 213 -14.42 -8.44 3.41
N ASN A 214 -13.79 -9.28 4.27
CA ASN A 214 -14.38 -10.57 4.63
C ASN A 214 -15.69 -10.42 5.43
N ASP A 215 -15.89 -9.26 6.04
CA ASP A 215 -17.06 -8.86 6.83
C ASP A 215 -17.93 -7.81 6.13
N TRP A 216 -17.67 -7.49 4.86
CA TRP A 216 -18.43 -6.48 4.11
C TRP A 216 -19.52 -7.13 3.27
N SER A 217 -20.70 -6.51 3.20
CA SER A 217 -21.78 -7.00 2.35
C SER A 217 -21.54 -6.67 0.87
N VAL A 218 -22.27 -7.35 -0.02
CA VAL A 218 -22.30 -6.99 -1.46
C VAL A 218 -22.74 -5.53 -1.65
N ALA A 219 -23.68 -5.05 -0.82
CA ALA A 219 -24.16 -3.67 -0.88
C ALA A 219 -23.07 -2.66 -0.50
N ASP A 220 -22.21 -2.99 0.48
CA ASP A 220 -21.05 -2.16 0.84
C ASP A 220 -20.05 -2.07 -0.30
N LEU A 221 -19.78 -3.19 -0.98
CA LEU A 221 -18.91 -3.24 -2.15
C LEU A 221 -19.49 -2.45 -3.34
N GLU A 222 -20.78 -2.58 -3.64
CA GLU A 222 -21.44 -1.79 -4.69
C GLU A 222 -21.36 -0.28 -4.40
N ARG A 223 -21.56 0.11 -3.14
CA ARG A 223 -21.41 1.50 -2.71
C ARG A 223 -19.96 1.97 -2.83
N LEU A 224 -19.00 1.13 -2.42
CA LEU A 224 -17.57 1.43 -2.51
C LEU A 224 -17.16 1.70 -3.96
N HIS A 225 -17.66 0.93 -4.91
CA HIS A 225 -17.42 1.18 -6.34
C HIS A 225 -17.85 2.60 -6.73
N GLY A 226 -19.09 2.98 -6.42
CA GLY A 226 -19.60 4.31 -6.75
C GLY A 226 -18.78 5.44 -6.11
N GLU A 227 -18.42 5.29 -4.84
CA GLU A 227 -17.64 6.29 -4.11
C GLU A 227 -16.22 6.46 -4.67
N LEU A 228 -15.54 5.36 -5.03
CA LEU A 228 -14.22 5.42 -5.65
C LEU A 228 -14.29 6.03 -7.05
N ALA A 229 -15.27 5.62 -7.86
CA ALA A 229 -15.47 6.15 -9.22
C ALA A 229 -15.76 7.65 -9.22
N ALA A 230 -16.44 8.15 -8.18
CA ALA A 230 -16.72 9.57 -8.01
C ALA A 230 -15.47 10.40 -7.69
N ILE A 231 -14.42 9.79 -7.11
CA ILE A 231 -13.12 10.46 -6.91
C ILE A 231 -12.30 10.39 -8.19
N SER A 232 -12.21 9.21 -8.81
CA SER A 232 -11.49 8.99 -10.06
C SER A 232 -12.02 7.73 -10.75
N PRO A 233 -12.27 7.77 -12.08
CA PRO A 233 -12.86 6.65 -12.81
C PRO A 233 -11.97 5.39 -12.79
N GLY A 234 -10.65 5.55 -12.63
CA GLY A 234 -9.71 4.43 -12.55
C GLY A 234 -9.60 3.76 -11.18
N LEU A 235 -10.01 4.43 -10.10
CA LEU A 235 -9.83 3.91 -8.73
C LEU A 235 -10.53 2.56 -8.46
N PRO A 236 -11.76 2.30 -8.94
CA PRO A 236 -12.39 0.98 -8.73
C PRO A 236 -11.55 -0.17 -9.31
N ALA A 237 -11.04 -0.03 -10.52
CA ALA A 237 -10.19 -1.05 -11.15
C ALA A 237 -8.80 -1.17 -10.48
N ARG A 238 -8.40 -0.15 -9.70
CA ARG A 238 -7.21 -0.16 -8.87
C ARG A 238 -7.42 -0.69 -7.45
N LEU A 239 -8.64 -1.01 -7.01
CA LEU A 239 -8.88 -1.55 -5.66
C LEU A 239 -8.28 -2.96 -5.52
N ALA A 240 -7.62 -3.26 -4.40
CA ALA A 240 -7.31 -4.63 -4.00
C ALA A 240 -8.35 -5.10 -2.99
N VAL A 241 -9.12 -6.12 -3.34
CA VAL A 241 -10.02 -6.77 -2.39
C VAL A 241 -9.36 -8.04 -1.87
N ARG A 242 -9.10 -8.07 -0.56
CA ARG A 242 -8.37 -9.15 0.11
C ARG A 242 -9.33 -10.03 0.92
N PRO A 243 -9.33 -11.36 0.72
CA PRO A 243 -9.99 -12.29 1.64
C PRO A 243 -9.18 -12.29 2.93
N PHE A 244 -9.64 -11.57 3.95
CA PHE A 244 -8.75 -11.15 5.03
C PHE A 244 -8.45 -12.27 6.02
N HIS A 245 -7.35 -13.00 5.78
CA HIS A 245 -6.68 -13.85 6.76
C HIS A 245 -5.21 -13.41 6.87
N LEU A 246 -4.95 -12.40 7.69
CA LEU A 246 -3.57 -11.97 7.96
C LEU A 246 -2.91 -12.87 9.01
N ASP A 247 -1.72 -13.37 8.69
CA ASP A 247 -0.93 -14.28 9.50
C ASP A 247 0.00 -13.52 10.49
N TYR A 248 -0.52 -12.47 11.13
CA TYR A 248 0.21 -11.76 12.19
C TYR A 248 -0.22 -12.28 13.57
N PRO A 249 0.70 -12.45 14.54
CA PRO A 249 0.34 -12.90 15.89
C PRO A 249 -0.72 -12.02 16.55
N VAL A 250 -0.63 -10.70 16.39
CA VAL A 250 -1.62 -9.74 16.93
C VAL A 250 -3.00 -9.83 16.26
N LEU A 251 -3.13 -10.58 15.16
CA LEU A 251 -4.39 -10.84 14.46
C LEU A 251 -4.73 -12.34 14.47
N ALA A 252 -4.18 -13.12 15.42
CA ALA A 252 -4.38 -14.56 15.49
C ALA A 252 -5.87 -14.96 15.51
N ASP A 253 -6.71 -14.21 16.22
CA ASP A 253 -8.15 -14.44 16.30
C ASP A 253 -8.85 -14.35 14.94
N ARG A 254 -8.32 -13.54 14.01
CA ARG A 254 -8.86 -13.42 12.65
C ARG A 254 -8.54 -14.61 11.75
N ARG A 255 -7.61 -15.48 12.14
CA ARG A 255 -7.36 -16.76 11.46
C ARG A 255 -8.49 -17.77 11.71
N LEU A 256 -9.29 -17.53 12.74
CA LEU A 256 -10.46 -18.34 13.08
C LEU A 256 -11.71 -17.93 12.30
N LEU A 257 -11.66 -16.82 11.55
CA LEU A 257 -12.77 -16.43 10.69
C LEU A 257 -12.99 -17.51 9.62
N PRO A 258 -14.26 -17.84 9.30
CA PRO A 258 -14.57 -18.80 8.25
C PRO A 258 -13.90 -18.38 6.94
N ARG A 259 -13.28 -19.33 6.26
CA ARG A 259 -12.86 -19.11 4.88
C ARG A 259 -14.12 -18.99 4.04
N PRO A 260 -14.32 -17.90 3.28
CA PRO A 260 -15.47 -17.80 2.40
C PRO A 260 -15.38 -18.90 1.35
N ARG A 261 -16.55 -19.41 0.92
CA ARG A 261 -16.60 -20.23 -0.30
C ARG A 261 -16.15 -19.36 -1.47
N GLU A 262 -15.52 -19.96 -2.48
CA GLU A 262 -15.00 -19.21 -3.64
C GLU A 262 -16.03 -18.25 -4.24
N VAL A 263 -17.28 -18.70 -4.42
CA VAL A 263 -18.37 -17.90 -5.00
C VAL A 263 -18.78 -16.68 -4.17
N ASP A 264 -18.51 -16.73 -2.87
CA ASP A 264 -18.81 -15.70 -1.87
C ASP A 264 -17.57 -14.88 -1.50
N ALA A 265 -16.39 -15.22 -2.03
CA ALA A 265 -15.16 -14.52 -1.70
C ALA A 265 -15.27 -13.05 -2.11
N PRO A 266 -14.89 -12.10 -1.24
CA PRO A 266 -15.05 -10.68 -1.54
C PRO A 266 -14.39 -10.22 -2.85
N SER A 267 -13.26 -10.82 -3.23
CA SER A 267 -12.58 -10.55 -4.50
C SER A 267 -13.39 -11.01 -5.73
N VAL A 268 -14.09 -12.14 -5.63
CA VAL A 268 -14.99 -12.66 -6.68
C VAL A 268 -16.27 -11.82 -6.76
N LEU A 269 -16.80 -11.38 -5.63
CA LEU A 269 -17.94 -10.46 -5.59
C LEU A 269 -17.58 -9.11 -6.23
N TRP A 270 -16.40 -8.57 -5.89
CA TRP A 270 -15.89 -7.35 -6.50
C TRP A 270 -15.67 -7.46 -8.00
N GLU A 271 -15.19 -8.60 -8.50
CA GLU A 271 -15.09 -8.89 -9.94
C GLU A 271 -16.44 -8.78 -10.66
N LYS A 272 -17.49 -9.36 -10.08
CA LYS A 272 -18.85 -9.28 -10.63
C LYS A 272 -19.37 -7.84 -10.64
N ILE A 273 -19.00 -7.03 -9.66
CA ILE A 273 -19.37 -5.61 -9.59
C ILE A 273 -18.63 -4.83 -10.67
N LEU A 274 -17.30 -4.95 -10.76
CA LEU A 274 -16.49 -4.30 -11.79
C LEU A 274 -16.99 -4.64 -13.20
N LEU A 275 -17.19 -5.93 -13.50
CA LEU A 275 -17.64 -6.36 -14.82
C LEU A 275 -18.98 -5.71 -15.20
N ARG A 276 -19.92 -5.64 -14.25
CA ARG A 276 -21.25 -5.03 -14.48
C ARG A 276 -21.20 -3.51 -14.63
N ARG A 277 -20.30 -2.84 -13.90
CA ARG A 277 -20.27 -1.37 -13.80
C ARG A 277 -19.33 -0.72 -14.81
N SER A 278 -18.24 -1.39 -15.19
CA SER A 278 -17.19 -0.84 -16.04
C SER A 278 -16.83 -1.73 -17.23
N GLY A 279 -17.48 -2.89 -17.39
CA GLY A 279 -17.18 -3.83 -18.47
C GLY A 279 -15.82 -4.53 -18.35
N ALA A 280 -15.11 -4.35 -17.23
CA ALA A 280 -13.78 -4.90 -17.00
C ALA A 280 -13.81 -5.89 -15.83
N ARG A 281 -13.06 -6.98 -15.93
CA ARG A 281 -12.91 -7.94 -14.83
C ARG A 281 -11.87 -7.46 -13.83
N TYR A 282 -12.05 -7.89 -12.60
CA TYR A 282 -11.04 -7.73 -11.56
C TYR A 282 -9.72 -8.37 -12.00
N LEU A 283 -8.65 -7.58 -11.96
CA LEU A 283 -7.30 -7.99 -12.36
C LEU A 283 -7.14 -8.40 -13.83
N GLU A 284 -8.11 -8.09 -14.71
CA GLU A 284 -7.97 -8.24 -16.18
C GLU A 284 -6.77 -7.44 -16.70
N ARG A 285 -6.58 -6.25 -16.12
CA ARG A 285 -5.40 -5.42 -16.30
C ARG A 285 -4.71 -5.27 -14.95
N PRO A 286 -3.37 -5.42 -14.87
CA PRO A 286 -2.63 -5.08 -13.66
C PRO A 286 -2.95 -3.65 -13.21
N ARG A 287 -3.26 -3.48 -11.92
CA ARG A 287 -3.77 -2.23 -11.35
C ARG A 287 -2.85 -1.03 -11.59
N HIS A 288 -1.53 -1.26 -11.61
CA HIS A 288 -0.53 -0.23 -11.88
C HIS A 288 -0.52 0.28 -13.32
N LEU A 289 -1.19 -0.40 -14.24
CA LEU A 289 -1.37 0.05 -15.63
C LEU A 289 -2.69 0.80 -15.84
N VAL A 290 -3.63 0.73 -14.89
CA VAL A 290 -4.90 1.47 -14.98
C VAL A 290 -4.59 2.94 -14.68
N PRO A 291 -4.88 3.93 -15.53
CA PRO A 291 -4.67 5.34 -15.18
C PRO A 291 -5.68 5.82 -14.12
N LEU A 292 -5.35 6.85 -13.33
CA LEU A 292 -6.32 7.51 -12.42
C LEU A 292 -7.26 8.46 -13.18
N THR A 293 -6.82 9.02 -14.30
CA THR A 293 -7.57 9.97 -15.13
C THR A 293 -7.96 9.36 -16.45
#